data_AF-A0AB39MR43-F1
#
_entry.id   AF-A0AB39MR43-F1
#
_cell.length_a   1.000
_cell.length_b   1.000
_cell.length_c   1.000
_cell.angle_alpha   90.00
_cell.angle_beta   90.00
_cell.angle_gamma   90.00
#
_symmetry.space_group_name_H-M   'P 1'
#
loop_
_entity.id
_entity.type
_entity.pdbx_description
1 polymer ?
#
loop_
_entity_poly.entity_id
_entity_poly.type
_entity_poly.pdbx_seq_one_letter_code
_entity_poly.pdbx_strand_id
1 'polypeptide(L)'
;MHRTIPALAAALLLACTVAGCSNDKPDAEPAKHTATAKASAAAKPKKLADTYTAKLDAVSDGSVEHCQSPSSTACSNDIGAIMVVVDDLQTDIDTHGGASKYPKTTQQIAKMRAAQQKYDANGCEGDPLADDPNSDCWGVVGITAGNTILSMTLQTDALS
;
A
#
# COMPACT_ATOMS: atom_id res chain seq x y z
N MET A 1 -33.34 4.40 30.46
CA MET A 1 -34.10 3.23 29.97
C MET A 1 -33.21 2.43 29.04
N HIS A 2 -33.28 1.12 29.21
CA HIS A 2 -32.58 -0.03 28.62
C HIS A 2 -31.79 0.12 27.29
N ARG A 3 -30.56 -0.44 27.36
CA ARG A 3 -29.62 -0.80 26.28
C ARG A 3 -30.21 -1.82 25.31
N THR A 4 -29.72 -1.82 24.06
CA THR A 4 -29.53 -3.04 23.25
C THR A 4 -28.39 -2.89 22.23
N ILE A 5 -27.39 -3.77 22.33
CA ILE A 5 -26.32 -4.05 21.35
C ILE A 5 -26.62 -5.45 20.80
N PRO A 6 -26.57 -5.70 19.48
CA PRO A 6 -26.44 -7.06 18.97
C PRO A 6 -24.99 -7.34 18.57
N ALA A 7 -24.35 -8.23 19.33
CA ALA A 7 -23.16 -8.96 18.94
C ALA A 7 -23.58 -10.15 18.05
N LEU A 8 -22.91 -10.34 16.92
CA LEU A 8 -22.97 -11.57 16.14
C LEU A 8 -21.55 -12.14 16.05
N ALA A 9 -21.34 -13.21 16.82
CA ALA A 9 -20.18 -14.07 16.76
C ALA A 9 -20.50 -15.27 15.86
N ALA A 10 -19.55 -15.68 15.02
CA ALA A 10 -19.49 -17.04 14.47
C ALA A 10 -18.02 -17.41 14.22
N ALA A 11 -17.58 -18.43 14.94
CA ALA A 11 -16.26 -19.06 14.87
C ALA A 11 -16.30 -20.29 13.94
N LEU A 12 -15.13 -20.65 13.36
CA LEU A 12 -14.70 -21.97 12.85
C LEU A 12 -13.30 -21.75 12.22
N LEU A 13 -12.13 -21.98 12.82
CA LEU A 13 -11.48 -23.14 13.48
C LEU A 13 -11.20 -24.37 12.59
N LEU A 14 -9.89 -24.74 12.56
CA LEU A 14 -9.23 -26.02 12.21
C LEU A 14 -9.09 -26.39 10.71
N ALA A 15 -8.04 -27.07 10.21
CA ALA A 15 -6.69 -27.51 10.63
C ALA A 15 -6.13 -28.39 9.47
N CYS A 16 -4.90 -28.91 9.63
CA CYS A 16 -4.23 -30.02 8.90
C CYS A 16 -3.25 -29.58 7.78
N THR A 17 -1.92 -29.55 7.98
CA THR A 17 -0.88 -30.56 8.32
C THR A 17 -0.20 -31.20 7.10
N VAL A 18 1.12 -30.94 7.04
CA VAL A 18 2.29 -31.77 6.63
C VAL A 18 2.22 -32.80 5.50
N ALA A 19 3.16 -32.67 4.56
CA ALA A 19 4.02 -33.73 4.00
C ALA A 19 5.23 -33.01 3.36
N GLY A 20 6.52 -33.35 3.53
CA GLY A 20 7.15 -34.61 3.88
C GLY A 20 8.01 -35.10 2.70
N CYS A 21 9.28 -35.48 2.99
CA CYS A 21 10.28 -36.18 2.16
C CYS A 21 11.26 -35.30 1.35
N SER A 22 12.55 -35.64 1.19
CA SER A 22 13.57 -36.34 1.98
C SER A 22 14.88 -36.23 1.17
N ASN A 23 16.02 -36.28 1.89
CA ASN A 23 17.41 -36.58 1.47
C ASN A 23 17.70 -37.03 0.02
N ASP A 24 18.80 -36.51 -0.56
CA ASP A 24 20.07 -37.27 -0.70
C ASP A 24 21.21 -36.39 -1.29
N LYS A 25 22.41 -36.51 -0.72
CA LYS A 25 23.71 -36.12 -1.31
C LYS A 25 24.52 -37.41 -1.42
N PRO A 26 25.29 -37.60 -2.51
CA PRO A 26 26.74 -37.57 -2.30
C PRO A 26 27.55 -36.91 -3.43
N ASP A 27 28.75 -36.51 -3.02
CA ASP A 27 29.92 -35.94 -3.71
C ASP A 27 30.20 -36.32 -5.18
N ALA A 28 30.65 -35.30 -5.94
CA ALA A 28 31.80 -35.40 -6.85
C ALA A 28 32.38 -34.00 -7.16
N GLU A 29 33.69 -33.84 -6.97
CA GLU A 29 34.54 -32.64 -7.20
C GLU A 29 34.95 -32.49 -8.69
N PRO A 30 35.73 -31.47 -9.11
CA PRO A 30 35.26 -30.22 -9.71
C PRO A 30 35.52 -30.12 -11.23
N ALA A 31 34.52 -29.73 -12.02
CA ALA A 31 34.73 -29.33 -13.41
C ALA A 31 34.89 -27.80 -13.49
N LYS A 32 36.12 -27.36 -13.80
CA LYS A 32 36.47 -25.99 -14.18
C LYS A 32 35.62 -25.54 -15.37
N HIS A 33 34.74 -24.58 -15.15
CA HIS A 33 34.26 -23.70 -16.21
C HIS A 33 34.34 -22.26 -15.74
N THR A 34 35.28 -21.54 -16.35
CA THR A 34 35.33 -20.09 -16.41
C THR A 34 33.98 -19.62 -16.99
N ALA A 35 33.09 -19.15 -16.12
CA ALA A 35 31.88 -18.47 -16.51
C ALA A 35 31.94 -17.07 -15.89
N THR A 36 32.05 -16.10 -16.78
CA THR A 36 31.76 -14.67 -16.60
C THR A 36 30.88 -14.43 -15.39
N ALA A 37 31.36 -13.63 -14.43
CA ALA A 37 30.54 -13.09 -13.37
C ALA A 37 29.46 -12.19 -14.01
N LYS A 38 28.38 -12.82 -14.49
CA LYS A 38 27.09 -12.18 -14.69
C LYS A 38 26.73 -11.67 -13.30
N ALA A 39 26.73 -10.34 -13.16
CA ALA A 39 26.21 -9.68 -11.98
C ALA A 39 24.96 -10.44 -11.52
N SER A 40 25.03 -10.97 -10.30
CA SER A 40 23.95 -11.72 -9.69
C SER A 40 22.69 -10.88 -9.86
N ALA A 41 21.75 -11.39 -10.65
CA ALA A 41 20.46 -10.74 -10.83
C ALA A 41 19.84 -10.59 -9.44
N ALA A 42 19.60 -9.36 -9.01
CA ALA A 42 18.88 -9.10 -7.77
C ALA A 42 17.59 -9.94 -7.76
N ALA A 43 17.52 -10.92 -6.87
CA ALA A 43 16.33 -11.73 -6.70
C ALA A 43 15.24 -10.85 -6.10
N LYS A 44 14.09 -10.85 -6.78
CA LYS A 44 13.10 -9.81 -6.63
C LYS A 44 12.45 -9.78 -5.24
N PRO A 45 12.10 -8.60 -4.77
CA PRO A 45 11.23 -8.37 -3.62
C PRO A 45 9.74 -8.52 -3.95
N LYS A 46 9.31 -9.76 -4.09
CA LYS A 46 8.09 -10.08 -4.81
C LYS A 46 6.82 -10.25 -3.96
N LYS A 47 6.81 -9.87 -2.68
CA LYS A 47 5.66 -10.23 -1.82
C LYS A 47 4.64 -9.10 -1.65
N LEU A 48 5.05 -7.93 -1.15
CA LEU A 48 4.13 -6.81 -0.95
C LEU A 48 3.84 -6.08 -2.26
N ALA A 49 4.86 -5.85 -3.11
CA ALA A 49 4.67 -5.20 -4.40
C ALA A 49 3.68 -5.97 -5.31
N ASP A 50 3.78 -7.31 -5.37
CA ASP A 50 2.87 -8.16 -6.15
C ASP A 50 1.43 -8.12 -5.58
N THR A 51 1.27 -7.89 -4.27
CA THR A 51 -0.03 -7.87 -3.60
C THR A 51 -0.73 -6.50 -3.72
N TYR A 52 0.03 -5.41 -3.61
CA TYR A 52 -0.54 -4.08 -3.46
C TYR A 52 -0.56 -3.24 -4.73
N THR A 53 0.32 -3.50 -5.72
CA THR A 53 0.32 -2.72 -6.97
C THR A 53 -1.06 -2.71 -7.62
N ALA A 54 -1.67 -3.89 -7.80
CA ALA A 54 -3.00 -3.98 -8.40
C ALA A 54 -4.11 -3.34 -7.55
N LYS A 55 -4.00 -3.40 -6.21
CA LYS A 55 -4.96 -2.76 -5.30
C LYS A 55 -4.88 -1.23 -5.41
N LEU A 56 -3.65 -0.70 -5.40
CA LEU A 56 -3.36 0.73 -5.52
C LEU A 56 -3.82 1.26 -6.88
N ASP A 57 -3.58 0.52 -7.97
CA ASP A 57 -4.02 0.90 -9.31
C ASP A 57 -5.56 0.92 -9.40
N ALA A 58 -6.24 -0.08 -8.83
CA ALA A 58 -7.70 -0.19 -8.87
C ALA A 58 -8.41 0.97 -8.15
N VAL A 59 -7.86 1.47 -7.04
CA VAL A 59 -8.43 2.60 -6.30
C VAL A 59 -8.01 3.97 -6.85
N SER A 60 -7.16 4.01 -7.88
CA SER A 60 -6.74 5.27 -8.52
C SER A 60 -7.52 5.63 -9.76
N ASP A 61 -8.27 4.69 -10.33
CA ASP A 61 -8.98 4.91 -11.59
C ASP A 61 -10.03 6.03 -11.44
N GLY A 62 -9.92 7.07 -12.26
CA GLY A 62 -10.77 8.26 -12.19
C GLY A 62 -10.53 9.21 -11.00
N SER A 63 -9.69 8.83 -10.03
CA SER A 63 -9.50 9.61 -8.79
C SER A 63 -8.91 10.99 -9.02
N VAL A 64 -8.05 11.15 -10.02
CA VAL A 64 -7.44 12.44 -10.37
C VAL A 64 -8.49 13.38 -10.92
N GLU A 65 -9.38 12.89 -11.78
CA GLU A 65 -10.46 13.64 -12.40
C GLU A 65 -11.52 14.04 -11.37
N HIS A 66 -11.96 13.10 -10.53
CA HIS A 66 -12.95 13.40 -9.49
C HIS A 66 -12.42 14.40 -8.47
N CYS A 67 -11.11 14.35 -8.15
CA CYS A 67 -10.47 15.30 -7.24
C CYS A 67 -10.03 16.63 -7.87
N GLN A 68 -10.46 16.94 -9.09
CA GLN A 68 -10.44 18.33 -9.60
C GLN A 68 -11.50 19.21 -8.92
N SER A 69 -12.42 18.60 -8.17
CA SER A 69 -13.34 19.29 -7.26
C SER A 69 -13.21 18.68 -5.86
N PRO A 70 -12.27 19.18 -5.03
CA PRO A 70 -12.06 18.70 -3.66
C PRO A 70 -13.32 18.72 -2.80
N SER A 71 -14.29 19.59 -3.10
CA SER A 71 -15.57 19.63 -2.39
C SER A 71 -16.48 18.43 -2.67
N SER A 72 -16.22 17.68 -3.75
CA SER A 72 -17.12 16.65 -4.22
C SER A 72 -17.07 15.37 -3.36
N THR A 73 -18.25 14.76 -3.15
CA THR A 73 -18.34 13.43 -2.53
C THR A 73 -17.61 12.35 -3.34
N ALA A 74 -17.50 12.50 -4.67
CA ALA A 74 -16.71 11.59 -5.49
C ALA A 74 -15.23 11.62 -5.08
N CYS A 75 -14.64 12.81 -4.94
CA CYS A 75 -13.27 12.95 -4.47
C CYS A 75 -13.09 12.39 -3.04
N SER A 76 -13.98 12.73 -2.10
CA SER A 76 -13.93 12.21 -0.72
C SER A 76 -13.96 10.67 -0.68
N ASN A 77 -14.83 10.05 -1.49
CA ASN A 77 -14.90 8.59 -1.61
C ASN A 77 -13.59 7.98 -2.15
N ASP A 78 -12.99 8.60 -3.18
CA ASP A 78 -11.74 8.11 -3.77
C ASP A 78 -10.56 8.25 -2.79
N ILE A 79 -10.47 9.38 -2.06
CA ILE A 79 -9.50 9.55 -0.97
C ILE A 79 -9.67 8.43 0.07
N GLY A 80 -10.92 8.17 0.49
CA GLY A 80 -11.22 7.12 1.46
C GLY A 80 -10.78 5.74 0.96
N ALA A 81 -11.11 5.39 -0.29
CA ALA A 81 -10.71 4.12 -0.90
C ALA A 81 -9.19 3.96 -1.00
N ILE A 82 -8.47 5.01 -1.43
CA ILE A 82 -7.01 5.03 -1.47
C ILE A 82 -6.44 4.82 -0.07
N MET A 83 -6.93 5.56 0.92
CA MET A 83 -6.36 5.53 2.28
C MET A 83 -6.62 4.21 3.01
N VAL A 84 -7.71 3.49 2.70
CA VAL A 84 -7.91 2.11 3.17
C VAL A 84 -6.81 1.17 2.66
N VAL A 85 -6.46 1.24 1.37
CA VAL A 85 -5.38 0.42 0.81
C VAL A 85 -4.03 0.82 1.40
N VAL A 86 -3.81 2.11 1.66
CA VAL A 86 -2.61 2.63 2.32
C VAL A 86 -2.48 2.13 3.77
N ASP A 87 -3.60 2.03 4.50
CA ASP A 87 -3.65 1.51 5.88
C ASP A 87 -3.30 0.02 5.93
N ASP A 88 -3.89 -0.76 5.02
CA ASP A 88 -3.56 -2.19 4.86
C ASP A 88 -2.08 -2.36 4.53
N LEU A 89 -1.55 -1.57 3.58
CA LEU A 89 -0.15 -1.63 3.19
C LEU A 89 0.79 -1.26 4.36
N GLN A 90 0.48 -0.22 5.13
CA GLN A 90 1.30 0.16 6.29
C GLN A 90 1.34 -0.97 7.32
N THR A 91 0.20 -1.59 7.59
CA THR A 91 0.10 -2.73 8.51
C THR A 91 1.00 -3.88 8.05
N ASP A 92 0.93 -4.24 6.77
CA ASP A 92 1.77 -5.30 6.22
C ASP A 92 3.25 -4.92 6.23
N ILE A 93 3.61 -3.67 5.90
CA ILE A 93 4.99 -3.16 6.00
C ILE A 93 5.54 -3.34 7.41
N ASP A 94 4.76 -2.99 8.44
CA ASP A 94 5.18 -3.09 9.84
C ASP A 94 5.45 -4.54 10.24
N THR A 95 4.66 -5.50 9.73
CA THR A 95 4.93 -6.94 9.93
C THR A 95 6.14 -7.45 9.14
N HIS A 96 6.52 -6.77 8.06
CA HIS A 96 7.58 -7.17 7.13
C HIS A 96 8.90 -6.39 7.31
N GLY A 97 9.11 -5.79 8.49
CA GLY A 97 10.36 -5.11 8.85
C GLY A 97 10.28 -3.58 8.84
N GLY A 98 9.08 -3.03 8.64
CA GLY A 98 8.76 -1.62 8.79
C GLY A 98 9.61 -0.69 7.93
N ALA A 99 9.84 0.52 8.44
CA ALA A 99 10.65 1.54 7.79
C ALA A 99 12.10 1.10 7.51
N SER A 100 12.65 0.11 8.22
CA SER A 100 14.00 -0.40 7.94
C SER A 100 14.06 -1.20 6.63
N LYS A 101 12.95 -1.81 6.21
CA LYS A 101 12.84 -2.56 4.94
C LYS A 101 12.14 -1.76 3.85
N TYR A 102 11.22 -0.87 4.23
CA TYR A 102 10.42 -0.07 3.30
C TYR A 102 10.50 1.43 3.63
N PRO A 103 11.71 2.05 3.60
CA PRO A 103 11.89 3.43 4.05
C PRO A 103 11.17 4.47 3.19
N LYS A 104 11.20 4.32 1.85
CA LYS A 104 10.57 5.28 0.94
C LYS A 104 9.06 5.08 0.93
N THR A 105 8.58 3.85 0.95
CA THR A 105 7.16 3.53 1.03
C THR A 105 6.57 4.09 2.33
N THR A 106 7.22 3.85 3.48
CA THR A 106 6.76 4.41 4.77
C THR A 106 6.75 5.94 4.77
N GLN A 107 7.77 6.58 4.18
CA GLN A 107 7.78 8.04 4.03
C GLN A 107 6.62 8.54 3.16
N GLN A 108 6.31 7.85 2.07
CA GLN A 108 5.23 8.24 1.18
C GLN A 108 3.87 8.06 1.85
N ILE A 109 3.65 6.97 2.58
CA ILE A 109 2.45 6.75 3.40
C ILE A 109 2.26 7.91 4.38
N ALA A 110 3.32 8.35 5.06
CA ALA A 110 3.24 9.48 6.00
C ALA A 110 2.81 10.78 5.31
N LYS A 111 3.28 11.06 4.09
CA LYS A 111 2.86 12.24 3.31
C LYS A 111 1.39 12.16 2.92
N MET A 112 0.92 11.00 2.48
CA MET A 112 -0.48 10.79 2.10
C MET A 112 -1.41 10.96 3.32
N ARG A 113 -1.04 10.40 4.48
CA ARG A 113 -1.78 10.62 5.73
C ARG A 113 -1.82 12.09 6.15
N ALA A 114 -0.71 12.80 6.02
CA ALA A 114 -0.68 14.23 6.32
C ALA A 114 -1.59 15.03 5.37
N ALA A 115 -1.68 14.65 4.10
CA ALA A 115 -2.62 15.26 3.16
C ALA A 115 -4.07 14.94 3.50
N GLN A 116 -4.40 13.68 3.85
CA GLN A 116 -5.73 13.29 4.31
C GLN A 116 -6.15 14.07 5.55
N GLN A 117 -5.28 14.15 6.56
CA GLN A 117 -5.58 14.90 7.78
C GLN A 117 -5.85 16.38 7.51
N LYS A 118 -5.16 17.00 6.55
CA LYS A 118 -5.44 18.38 6.15
C LYS A 118 -6.78 18.50 5.44
N TYR A 119 -7.10 17.57 4.53
CA TYR A 119 -8.39 17.53 3.85
C TYR A 119 -9.54 17.45 4.87
N ASP A 120 -9.44 16.53 5.82
CA ASP A 120 -10.45 16.33 6.87
C ASP A 120 -10.52 17.53 7.83
N ALA A 121 -9.37 18.05 8.28
CA ALA A 121 -9.32 19.16 9.23
C ALA A 121 -9.87 20.47 8.66
N ASN A 122 -9.77 20.66 7.35
CA ASN A 122 -10.35 21.81 6.66
C ASN A 122 -11.82 21.61 6.29
N GLY A 123 -12.40 20.42 6.52
CA GLY A 123 -13.80 20.14 6.19
C GLY A 123 -14.08 20.25 4.69
N CYS A 124 -13.14 19.79 3.86
CA CYS A 124 -13.16 20.04 2.43
C CYS A 124 -14.39 19.48 1.71
N GLU A 125 -14.85 18.28 2.07
CA GLU A 125 -16.06 17.72 1.48
C GLU A 125 -17.28 18.62 1.78
N GLY A 126 -17.96 19.05 0.72
CA GLY A 126 -19.15 19.90 0.81
C GLY A 126 -18.87 21.39 1.07
N ASP A 127 -17.61 21.81 1.24
CA ASP A 127 -17.27 23.23 1.37
C ASP A 127 -17.26 23.91 -0.03
N PRO A 128 -18.11 24.92 -0.27
CA PRO A 128 -18.14 25.64 -1.55
C PRO A 128 -16.85 26.42 -1.86
N LEU A 129 -15.95 26.63 -0.89
CA LEU A 129 -14.65 27.26 -1.12
C LEU A 129 -13.52 26.25 -1.39
N ALA A 130 -13.76 24.94 -1.20
CA ALA A 130 -12.74 23.91 -1.38
C ALA A 130 -12.27 23.77 -2.85
N ASP A 131 -13.09 24.18 -3.81
CA ASP A 131 -12.78 24.09 -5.24
C ASP A 131 -11.94 25.27 -5.77
N ASP A 132 -11.72 26.34 -4.98
CA ASP A 132 -10.75 27.39 -5.35
C ASP A 132 -9.34 26.78 -5.41
N PRO A 133 -8.60 26.88 -6.52
CA PRO A 133 -7.24 26.34 -6.66
C PRO A 133 -6.22 26.78 -5.59
N ASN A 134 -6.50 27.88 -4.89
CA ASN A 134 -5.67 28.40 -3.79
C ASN A 134 -6.15 27.92 -2.41
N SER A 135 -7.24 27.15 -2.34
CA SER A 135 -7.72 26.53 -1.11
C SER A 135 -6.76 25.46 -0.63
N ASP A 136 -6.63 25.33 0.69
CA ASP A 136 -5.83 24.27 1.32
C ASP A 136 -6.37 22.85 1.01
N CYS A 137 -7.60 22.74 0.50
CA CYS A 137 -8.22 21.49 0.07
C CYS A 137 -7.57 20.87 -1.18
N TRP A 138 -6.86 21.66 -2.00
CA TRP A 138 -6.11 21.14 -3.16
C TRP A 138 -4.90 20.28 -2.76
N GLY A 139 -4.56 20.22 -1.47
CA GLY A 139 -3.63 19.24 -0.91
C GLY A 139 -4.04 17.78 -1.18
N VAL A 140 -5.30 17.52 -1.56
CA VAL A 140 -5.80 16.19 -1.97
C VAL A 140 -5.02 15.57 -3.12
N VAL A 141 -4.40 16.38 -3.99
CA VAL A 141 -3.51 15.89 -5.06
C VAL A 141 -2.34 15.10 -4.49
N GLY A 142 -1.90 15.40 -3.26
CA GLY A 142 -0.88 14.63 -2.55
C GLY A 142 -1.29 13.20 -2.22
N ILE A 143 -2.59 12.89 -2.24
CA ILE A 143 -3.15 11.55 -2.03
C ILE A 143 -3.30 10.84 -3.37
N THR A 144 -3.97 11.47 -4.35
CA THR A 144 -4.22 10.84 -5.67
C THR A 144 -2.93 10.60 -6.45
N ALA A 145 -2.06 11.63 -6.58
CA ALA A 145 -0.72 11.44 -7.15
C ALA A 145 0.18 10.62 -6.21
N GLY A 146 -0.05 10.73 -4.90
CA GLY A 146 0.67 9.99 -3.88
C GLY A 146 0.51 8.48 -4.03
N ASN A 147 -0.65 8.00 -4.45
CA ASN A 147 -0.92 6.58 -4.67
C ASN A 147 -0.02 5.99 -5.78
N THR A 148 0.12 6.70 -6.91
CA THR A 148 1.03 6.29 -7.98
C THR A 148 2.48 6.26 -7.51
N ILE A 149 2.91 7.28 -6.76
CA ILE A 149 4.25 7.34 -6.16
C ILE A 149 4.44 6.19 -5.16
N LEU A 150 3.40 5.84 -4.41
CA LEU A 150 3.42 4.75 -3.43
C LEU A 150 3.66 3.40 -4.12
N SER A 151 2.98 3.12 -5.23
CA SER A 151 3.23 1.92 -6.05
C SER A 151 4.69 1.85 -6.53
N MET A 152 5.23 2.96 -7.05
CA MET A 152 6.63 3.03 -7.51
C MET A 152 7.64 2.87 -6.37
N THR A 153 7.41 3.51 -5.22
CA THR A 153 8.31 3.41 -4.06
C THR A 153 8.26 2.03 -3.44
N LEU A 154 7.09 1.40 -3.37
CA LEU A 154 6.96 0.01 -2.94
C LEU A 154 7.79 -0.92 -3.83
N GLN A 155 7.72 -0.79 -5.15
CA GLN A 155 8.59 -1.56 -6.05
C GLN A 155 10.07 -1.25 -5.89
N THR A 156 10.42 0.00 -5.58
CA THR A 156 11.81 0.44 -5.41
C THR A 156 12.44 -0.07 -4.12
N ASP A 157 11.74 0.06 -2.98
CA ASP A 157 12.22 -0.39 -1.67
C ASP A 157 12.31 -1.90 -1.59
N ALA A 158 11.40 -2.54 -2.28
CA ALA A 158 11.48 -3.93 -2.54
C ALA A 158 12.89 -4.23 -3.17
N LEU A 159 13.35 -3.48 -4.19
CA LEU A 159 14.56 -3.86 -4.95
C LEU A 159 15.88 -3.58 -4.22
N SER A 160 15.85 -2.89 -3.08
CA SER A 160 17.01 -2.50 -2.26
C SER A 160 17.32 -3.48 -1.14
#